data_AF-A0A7V1N0E7-F1
#
_entry.id   AF-A0A7V1N0E7-F1
#
_cell.length_a   1.000
_cell.length_b   1.000
_cell.length_c   1.000
_cell.angle_alpha   90.00
_cell.angle_beta   90.00
_cell.angle_gamma   90.00
#
_symmetry.space_group_name_H-M   'P 1'
#
loop_
_entity.id
_entity.type
_entity.pdbx_description
1 polymer ?
#
loop_
_entity_poly.entity_id
_entity_poly.type
_entity_poly.pdbx_seq_one_letter_code
_entity_poly.pdbx_strand_id
1 'polypeptide(L)' 'FKDAVENAEKEYLIKALKDNKGSISQTAEKAGVNARTIHRKMKDYGIDKDEFK' A
#
# COMPACT_ATOMS: atom_id res chain seq x y z
N PHE A 1 19.52 7.20 4.13
CA PHE A 1 18.33 8.03 3.83
C PHE A 1 17.25 7.29 3.04
N LYS A 2 17.61 6.40 2.09
CA LYS A 2 16.60 5.62 1.32
C LYS A 2 15.73 4.73 2.21
N ASP A 3 16.32 4.09 3.22
CA ASP A 3 15.60 3.14 4.08
C ASP A 3 14.52 3.79 4.94
N ALA A 4 14.71 5.05 5.36
CA ALA A 4 13.71 5.78 6.13
C ALA A 4 12.47 6.12 5.29
N VAL A 5 12.67 6.46 4.01
CA VAL A 5 11.59 6.76 3.08
C VAL A 5 10.83 5.48 2.73
N GLU A 6 11.53 4.39 2.43
CA GLU A 6 10.88 3.10 2.13
C GLU A 6 10.06 2.55 3.31
N ASN A 7 10.58 2.65 4.54
CA ASN A 7 9.82 2.23 5.72
C ASN A 7 8.57 3.10 5.93
N ALA A 8 8.70 4.42 5.84
CA ALA A 8 7.55 5.32 5.95
C ALA A 8 6.50 5.06 4.87
N GLU A 9 6.94 4.79 3.63
CA GLU A 9 6.06 4.49 2.51
C GLU A 9 5.36 3.13 2.68
N LYS A 10 6.06 2.12 3.21
CA LYS A 10 5.50 0.82 3.56
C LYS A 10 4.46 0.94 4.68
N GLU A 11 4.77 1.66 5.76
CA GLU A 11 3.82 1.89 6.86
C GLU A 11 2.57 2.64 6.40
N TYR A 12 2.75 3.67 5.57
CA TYR A 12 1.63 4.40 4.96
C TYR A 12 0.75 3.47 4.12
N LEU A 13 1.36 2.62 3.28
CA LEU A 13 0.64 1.68 2.44
C LEU A 13 -0.17 0.67 3.26
N ILE A 14 0.44 0.10 4.31
CA ILE A 14 -0.23 -0.85 5.22
C ILE A 14 -1.41 -0.16 5.92
N LYS A 15 -1.23 1.06 6.42
CA LYS A 15 -2.30 1.82 7.08
C LYS A 15 -3.44 2.10 6.11
N ALA A 16 -3.13 2.54 4.90
CA ALA A 16 -4.13 2.83 3.89
C ALA A 16 -4.88 1.56 3.44
N LEU A 17 -4.20 0.41 3.31
CA LEU A 17 -4.84 -0.87 3.03
C LEU A 17 -5.75 -1.32 4.17
N LYS A 18 -5.32 -1.18 5.44
CA LYS A 18 -6.17 -1.46 6.62
C LYS A 18 -7.42 -0.60 6.65
N ASP A 19 -7.28 0.71 6.47
CA ASP A 19 -8.41 1.65 6.49
C ASP A 19 -9.43 1.35 5.40
N ASN A 20 -8.98 0.79 4.27
CA ASN A 20 -9.83 0.42 3.13
C ASN A 20 -10.14 -1.08 3.06
N LYS A 21 -9.92 -1.87 4.12
CA LYS A 21 -10.20 -3.32 4.18
C LYS A 21 -9.60 -4.14 3.02
N GLY A 22 -8.36 -3.83 2.65
CA GLY A 22 -7.67 -4.48 1.52
C GLY A 22 -8.14 -4.03 0.13
N SER A 23 -9.00 -3.01 0.03
CA SER A 23 -9.45 -2.45 -1.24
C SER A 23 -8.34 -1.62 -1.89
N ILE A 24 -7.67 -2.23 -2.88
CA ILE A 24 -6.58 -1.60 -3.63
C ILE A 24 -7.06 -0.37 -4.40
N SER A 25 -8.26 -0.41 -5.00
CA SER A 25 -8.79 0.72 -5.77
C SER A 25 -9.05 1.94 -4.88
N GLN A 26 -9.66 1.75 -3.71
CA GLN A 26 -9.90 2.85 -2.76
C GLN A 26 -8.59 3.37 -2.16
N THR A 27 -7.65 2.46 -1.89
CA THR A 27 -6.31 2.82 -1.41
C THR A 27 -5.55 3.65 -2.44
N ALA A 28 -5.61 3.27 -3.71
CA ALA A 28 -5.00 3.98 -4.83
C ALA A 28 -5.60 5.39 -4.99
N GLU A 29 -6.93 5.50 -4.96
CA GLU A 29 -7.64 6.78 -5.05
C GLU A 29 -7.28 7.72 -3.89
N LYS A 30 -7.28 7.22 -2.65
CA LYS A 30 -6.89 8.01 -1.47
C LYS A 30 -5.42 8.43 -1.48
N ALA A 31 -4.54 7.54 -1.94
CA ALA A 31 -3.11 7.81 -2.01
C ALA A 31 -2.72 8.66 -3.23
N GLY A 32 -3.67 8.99 -4.11
CA GLY A 32 -3.42 9.76 -5.33
C GLY A 32 -2.50 9.04 -6.32
N VAL A 33 -2.44 7.71 -6.25
CA VAL A 33 -1.59 6.89 -7.12
C VAL A 33 -2.44 5.88 -7.89
N ASN A 34 -1.86 5.32 -8.95
CA ASN A 34 -2.54 4.29 -9.71
C ASN A 34 -2.56 2.95 -8.96
N ALA A 35 -3.64 2.18 -9.11
CA ALA A 35 -3.75 0.82 -8.55
C ALA A 35 -2.60 -0.09 -8.98
N ARG A 36 -2.06 0.12 -10.19
CA ARG A 36 -0.86 -0.58 -10.68
C ARG A 36 0.37 -0.31 -9.82
N THR A 37 0.56 0.92 -9.35
CA THR A 37 1.67 1.29 -8.47
C THR A 37 1.51 0.63 -7.11
N ILE A 38 0.29 0.61 -6.57
CA ILE A 38 -0.03 -0.11 -5.33
C ILE A 38 0.29 -1.59 -5.47
N HIS A 39 -0.19 -2.25 -6.53
CA HIS A 39 0.11 -3.66 -6.80
C HIS A 39 1.60 -3.96 -6.89
N ARG A 40 2.36 -3.10 -7.57
CA ARG A 40 3.82 -3.25 -7.67
C ARG A 40 4.47 -3.13 -6.29
N LYS A 41 4.15 -2.07 -5.54
CA LYS A 41 4.67 -1.85 -4.18
C LYS A 41 4.29 -2.97 -3.22
N MET A 42 3.07 -3.48 -3.30
CA MET A 42 2.63 -4.63 -2.52
C MET A 42 3.49 -5.86 -2.82
N LYS A 43 3.78 -6.13 -4.10
CA LYS A 43 4.64 -7.24 -4.50
C LYS A 43 6.09 -7.03 -4.03
N ASP A 44 6.62 -5.82 -4.15
CA ASP A 44 7.98 -5.47 -3.71
C ASP A 44 8.13 -5.59 -2.18
N TYR A 45 7.10 -5.21 -1.42
CA TYR A 45 7.09 -5.28 0.04
C TYR A 45 6.57 -6.60 0.63
N GLY A 46 6.10 -7.52 -0.21
CA GLY A 46 5.51 -8.80 0.20
C GLY A 46 4.19 -8.67 0.96
N ILE A 47 3.37 -7.67 0.62
CA ILE A 47 2.10 -7.37 1.27
C ILE A 47 0.97 -8.03 0.47
N ASP A 48 0.14 -8.84 1.11
CA ASP A 48 -1.06 -9.40 0.50
C ASP A 48 -2.32 -8.64 0.93
N LYS A 49 -3.20 -8.31 -0.01
CA LYS A 49 -4.47 -7.60 0.30
C LYS A 49 -5.39 -8.46 1.16
N ASP A 50 -5.29 -9.78 1.05
CA ASP A 50 -6.14 -10.72 1.77
C ASP A 50 -5.82 -10.74 3.28
N GLU A 51 -4.65 -10.24 3.70
CA GLU A 51 -4.34 -10.01 5.12
C GLU A 51 -5.11 -8.84 5.75
N PHE A 52 -5.73 -7.99 4.93
CA PHE A 52 -6.44 -6.79 5.39
C PHE A 52 -7.96 -6.86 5.17
N LYS A 53 -8.47 -8.01 4.70
CA LYS A 53 -9.88 -8.22 4.42
C LYS A 53 -10.67 -8.63 5.65
#